data_AF-A0A2N5PHE8-F1
#
_entry.id   AF-A0A2N5PHE8-F1
#
_cell.length_a   1.000
_cell.length_b   1.000
_cell.length_c   1.000
_cell.angle_alpha   90.00
_cell.angle_beta   90.00
_cell.angle_gamma   90.00
#
_symmetry.space_group_name_H-M   'P 1'
#
loop_
_entity.id
_entity.type
_entity.pdbx_description
1 polymer ?
#
loop_
_entity_poly.entity_id
_entity_poly.type
_entity_poly.pdbx_seq_one_letter_code
_entity_poly.pdbx_strand_id
1 'polypeptide(L)'
;MFLFRKKEMDIAAAKQFWKWFVENEQWIIDNVSSNGVEVVWAIDAQIKPVFPYFKKELEFQLGFNHGIGKFFFFHFGNKNLISDAQKLDELMPESLRQRWSFVIEK
;
A
#
# COMPACT_ATOMS: atom_id res chain seq x y z
N MET A 1 19.87 24.52 13.21
CA MET A 1 20.41 23.47 12.34
C MET A 1 19.26 22.54 11.96
N PHE A 2 18.55 22.85 10.87
CA PHE A 2 17.45 22.01 10.39
C PHE A 2 18.07 20.79 9.72
N LEU A 3 18.11 19.67 10.44
CA LEU A 3 18.35 18.37 9.84
C LEU A 3 17.23 18.16 8.82
N PHE A 4 17.56 18.25 7.53
CA PHE A 4 16.72 17.76 6.45
C PHE A 4 16.51 16.26 6.69
N ARG A 5 15.56 15.91 7.55
CA ARG A 5 15.05 14.54 7.66
C ARG A 5 14.53 14.24 6.26
N LYS A 6 15.26 13.39 5.54
CA LYS A 6 14.79 12.93 4.24
C LYS A 6 13.37 12.41 4.43
N LYS A 7 12.46 12.90 3.60
CA LYS A 7 11.09 12.39 3.54
C LYS A 7 11.18 10.99 2.92
N GLU A 8 11.53 10.02 3.75
CA GLU A 8 11.73 8.62 3.36
C GLU A 8 10.65 7.77 4.02
N MET A 9 10.22 6.75 3.29
CA MET A 9 9.35 5.68 3.77
C MET A 9 9.92 4.99 5.00
N ASP A 10 9.05 4.61 5.94
CA ASP A 10 9.43 3.75 7.05
C ASP A 10 9.44 2.28 6.58
N ILE A 11 10.65 1.73 6.43
CA ILE A 11 10.86 0.35 5.94
C ILE A 11 10.32 -0.70 6.92
N ALA A 12 10.37 -0.44 8.23
CA ALA A 12 9.85 -1.37 9.22
C ALA A 12 8.32 -1.43 9.15
N ALA A 13 7.68 -0.26 9.02
CA ALA A 13 6.24 -0.18 8.79
C ALA A 13 5.85 -0.82 7.44
N ALA A 14 6.61 -0.62 6.37
CA ALA A 14 6.35 -1.24 5.07
C ALA A 14 6.32 -2.78 5.14
N LYS A 15 7.29 -3.37 5.85
CA LYS A 15 7.32 -4.83 6.08
C LYS A 15 6.14 -5.31 6.92
N GLN A 16 5.77 -4.55 7.95
CA GLN A 16 4.61 -4.87 8.79
C GLN A 16 3.30 -4.77 8.00
N PHE A 17 3.17 -3.75 7.15
CA PHE A 17 2.03 -3.58 6.24
C PHE A 17 1.86 -4.82 5.35
N TRP A 18 2.92 -5.26 4.67
CA TRP A 18 2.83 -6.43 3.81
C TRP A 18 2.57 -7.72 4.58
N LYS A 19 3.18 -7.88 5.76
CA LYS A 19 2.90 -9.03 6.62
C LYS A 19 1.43 -9.07 7.03
N TRP A 20 0.88 -7.95 7.49
CA TRP A 20 -0.53 -7.83 7.84
C TRP A 20 -1.44 -8.09 6.62
N PHE A 21 -1.06 -7.59 5.44
CA PHE A 21 -1.81 -7.81 4.21
C PHE A 21 -1.88 -9.30 3.85
N VAL A 22 -0.76 -10.02 3.94
CA VAL A 22 -0.72 -11.47 3.71
C VAL A 22 -1.58 -12.21 4.74
N GLU A 23 -1.50 -11.84 6.02
CA GLU A 23 -2.30 -12.47 7.08
C GLU A 23 -3.81 -12.23 6.92
N ASN A 24 -4.20 -11.10 6.32
CA ASN A 24 -5.59 -10.69 6.15
C ASN A 24 -6.07 -10.82 4.69
N GLU A 25 -5.30 -11.46 3.80
CA GLU A 25 -5.57 -11.51 2.36
C GLU A 25 -6.99 -12.02 2.07
N GLN A 26 -7.38 -13.14 2.71
CA GLN A 26 -8.70 -13.73 2.51
C GLN A 26 -9.83 -12.78 2.96
N TRP A 27 -9.66 -12.11 4.11
CA TRP A 27 -10.61 -11.13 4.59
C TRP A 27 -10.74 -9.93 3.64
N ILE A 28 -9.62 -9.47 3.08
CA ILE A 28 -9.61 -8.40 2.07
C ILE A 28 -10.39 -8.83 0.83
N ILE A 29 -10.16 -10.04 0.33
CA ILE A 29 -10.84 -10.59 -0.86
C ILE A 29 -12.35 -10.70 -0.63
N ASP A 30 -12.76 -11.22 0.53
CA ASP A 30 -14.17 -11.42 0.84
C ASP A 30 -14.92 -10.09 1.03
N ASN A 31 -14.23 -9.05 1.51
CA ASN A 31 -14.83 -7.77 1.84
C ASN A 31 -14.65 -6.68 0.77
N VAL A 32 -13.71 -6.80 -0.18
CA VAL A 32 -13.49 -5.75 -1.20
C VAL A 32 -14.72 -5.52 -2.08
N SER A 33 -15.51 -6.57 -2.32
CA SER A 33 -16.74 -6.50 -3.14
C SER A 33 -17.99 -6.11 -2.36
N SER A 34 -18.02 -6.39 -1.05
CA SER A 34 -19.24 -6.27 -0.22
C SER A 34 -19.16 -5.15 0.81
N ASN A 35 -17.98 -4.95 1.42
CA ASN A 35 -17.71 -3.99 2.50
C ASN A 35 -16.42 -3.20 2.19
N GLY A 36 -16.30 -2.69 0.96
CA GLY A 36 -15.08 -2.03 0.49
C GLY A 36 -14.61 -0.86 1.37
N VAL A 37 -15.52 -0.18 2.07
CA VAL A 37 -15.19 0.90 3.00
C VAL A 37 -14.35 0.42 4.18
N GLU A 38 -14.67 -0.73 4.78
CA GLU A 38 -13.90 -1.27 5.90
C GLU A 38 -12.51 -1.71 5.47
N VAL A 39 -12.41 -2.33 4.30
CA VAL A 39 -11.13 -2.72 3.70
C VAL A 39 -10.25 -1.49 3.44
N VAL A 40 -10.83 -0.43 2.88
CA VAL A 40 -10.12 0.84 2.66
C VAL A 40 -9.65 1.43 3.97
N TRP A 41 -10.49 1.47 5.01
CA TRP A 41 -10.09 2.03 6.31
C TRP A 41 -8.99 1.21 6.99
N ALA A 42 -9.05 -0.12 6.91
CA ALA A 42 -8.03 -0.99 7.47
C ALA A 42 -6.68 -0.78 6.75
N ILE A 43 -6.68 -0.72 5.42
CA ILE A 43 -5.46 -0.49 4.64
C ILE A 43 -4.92 0.92 4.86
N ASP A 44 -5.78 1.93 4.91
CA ASP A 44 -5.42 3.32 5.19
C ASP A 44 -4.70 3.45 6.55
N ALA A 45 -5.22 2.77 7.58
CA ALA A 45 -4.59 2.74 8.90
C ALA A 45 -3.19 2.11 8.87
N GLN A 46 -2.96 1.08 8.05
CA GLN A 46 -1.69 0.37 7.96
C GLN A 46 -0.68 1.04 7.02
N ILE A 47 -1.12 1.74 5.98
CA ILE A 47 -0.26 2.40 4.99
C ILE A 47 0.19 3.80 5.46
N LYS A 48 -0.59 4.48 6.32
CA LYS A 48 -0.21 5.78 6.91
C LYS A 48 1.12 5.76 7.68
N PRO A 49 1.43 4.74 8.50
CA PRO A 49 2.75 4.58 9.11
C PRO A 49 3.88 4.39 8.11
N VAL A 50 3.62 3.77 6.96
CA VAL A 50 4.60 3.53 5.88
C VAL A 50 5.05 4.85 5.26
N PHE A 51 4.11 5.77 5.00
CA PHE A 51 4.38 7.08 4.43
C PHE A 51 4.08 8.21 5.42
N PRO A 52 4.91 8.39 6.47
CA PRO A 52 4.60 9.32 7.55
C PRO A 52 4.51 10.78 7.10
N TYR A 53 5.15 11.13 5.97
CA TYR A 53 5.17 12.47 5.40
C TYR A 53 4.05 12.75 4.39
N PHE A 54 3.38 11.70 3.87
CA PHE A 54 2.37 11.83 2.82
C PHE A 54 0.97 11.38 3.27
N LYS A 55 0.75 11.19 4.58
CA LYS A 55 -0.51 10.66 5.16
C LYS A 55 -1.82 11.28 4.67
N LYS A 56 -1.81 12.52 4.17
CA LYS A 56 -2.98 13.24 3.65
C LYS A 56 -3.10 13.22 2.12
N GLU A 57 -2.06 12.76 1.45
CA GLU A 57 -1.88 12.73 -0.01
C GLU A 57 -1.84 11.28 -0.54
N LEU A 58 -2.06 10.29 0.32
CA LEU A 58 -2.16 8.89 -0.09
C LEU A 58 -3.56 8.65 -0.66
N GLU A 59 -3.63 8.30 -1.93
CA GLU A 59 -4.82 7.67 -2.48
C GLU A 59 -4.46 6.31 -3.04
N PHE A 60 -5.35 5.36 -2.82
CA PHE A 60 -5.20 4.00 -3.30
C PHE A 60 -6.56 3.40 -3.59
N GLN A 61 -6.56 2.39 -4.45
CA GLN A 61 -7.74 1.60 -4.77
C GLN A 61 -7.36 0.13 -4.77
N LEU A 62 -8.25 -0.71 -4.24
CA LEU A 62 -8.12 -2.15 -4.36
C LEU A 62 -9.23 -2.70 -5.23
N GLY A 63 -8.88 -3.68 -6.04
CA GLY A 63 -9.83 -4.50 -6.77
C GLY A 63 -9.38 -5.95 -6.73
N PHE A 64 -10.32 -6.87 -6.61
CA PHE A 64 -10.06 -8.29 -6.76
C PHE A 64 -11.01 -8.85 -7.81
N ASN A 65 -10.47 -9.42 -8.88
CA ASN A 65 -11.27 -9.95 -9.97
C ASN A 65 -10.64 -11.22 -10.54
N HIS A 66 -11.46 -12.25 -10.79
CA HIS A 66 -11.03 -13.55 -11.34
C HIS A 66 -9.80 -14.17 -10.66
N GLY A 67 -9.68 -14.04 -9.33
CA GLY A 67 -8.56 -14.60 -8.57
C GLY A 67 -7.29 -13.76 -8.56
N ILE A 68 -7.31 -12.57 -9.19
CA ILE A 68 -6.21 -11.62 -9.23
C ILE A 68 -6.62 -10.32 -8.54
N GLY A 69 -5.86 -9.94 -7.52
CA GLY A 69 -5.92 -8.67 -6.84
C GLY A 69 -5.05 -7.61 -7.50
N LYS A 70 -5.55 -6.39 -7.53
CA LYS A 70 -4.80 -5.20 -7.94
C LYS A 70 -4.87 -4.18 -6.82
N PHE A 71 -3.70 -3.72 -6.41
CA PHE A 71 -3.54 -2.59 -5.51
C PHE A 71 -3.03 -1.42 -6.34
N PHE A 72 -3.90 -0.45 -6.62
CA PHE A 72 -3.52 0.79 -7.28
C PHE A 72 -3.10 1.82 -6.24
N PHE A 73 -1.93 2.39 -6.40
CA PHE A 73 -1.39 3.42 -5.54
C PHE A 73 -1.16 4.69 -6.36
N PHE A 74 -1.89 5.76 -6.04
CA PHE A 74 -1.86 7.00 -6.79
C PHE A 74 -0.85 7.97 -6.19
N HIS A 75 0.11 8.42 -6.99
CA HIS A 75 1.22 9.24 -6.53
C HIS A 75 1.11 10.73 -6.91
N PHE A 76 0.10 11.14 -7.71
CA PHE A 76 -0.19 12.52 -8.10
C PHE A 76 1.02 13.33 -8.62
N GLY A 77 1.95 12.66 -9.30
CA GLY A 77 3.19 13.28 -9.79
C GLY A 77 4.25 13.62 -8.73
N ASN A 78 4.08 13.21 -7.47
CA ASN A 78 5.06 13.45 -6.40
C ASN A 78 6.27 12.49 -6.51
N LYS A 79 7.42 13.01 -6.92
CA LYS A 79 8.64 12.21 -7.18
C LYS A 79 9.15 11.41 -5.97
N ASN A 80 9.01 11.93 -4.75
CA ASN A 80 9.43 11.21 -3.55
C ASN A 80 8.51 10.04 -3.28
N LEU A 81 7.20 10.25 -3.47
CA LEU A 81 6.17 9.24 -3.30
C LEU A 81 6.31 8.11 -4.33
N ILE A 82 6.71 8.42 -5.57
CA ILE A 82 7.01 7.41 -6.60
C ILE A 82 8.16 6.50 -6.14
N SER A 83 9.28 7.07 -5.70
CA SER A 83 10.46 6.31 -5.26
C SER A 83 10.14 5.42 -4.05
N ASP A 84 9.37 5.95 -3.10
CA ASP A 84 8.94 5.19 -1.93
C ASP A 84 7.90 4.11 -2.29
N ALA A 85 6.98 4.38 -3.22
CA ALA A 85 6.03 3.38 -3.72
C ALA A 85 6.72 2.24 -4.47
N GLN A 86 7.77 2.54 -5.25
CA GLN A 86 8.60 1.51 -5.91
C GLN A 86 9.28 0.62 -4.87
N LYS A 87 9.83 1.19 -3.80
CA LYS A 87 10.39 0.40 -2.70
C LYS A 87 9.31 -0.44 -2.00
N LEU A 88 8.10 0.10 -1.84
CA LEU A 88 7.00 -0.66 -1.25
C LEU A 88 6.65 -1.87 -2.13
N ASP A 89 6.58 -1.70 -3.45
CA ASP A 89 6.40 -2.80 -4.41
C ASP A 89 7.53 -3.84 -4.31
N GLU A 90 8.80 -3.40 -4.25
CA GLU A 90 9.96 -4.29 -4.09
C GLU A 90 9.90 -5.13 -2.80
N LEU A 91 9.32 -4.59 -1.73
CA LEU A 91 9.15 -5.28 -0.45
C LEU A 91 7.95 -6.23 -0.41
N MET A 92 7.13 -6.27 -1.46
CA MET A 92 5.98 -7.16 -1.55
C MET A 92 6.42 -8.64 -1.56
N PRO A 93 5.93 -9.47 -0.63
CA PRO A 93 6.28 -10.88 -0.56
C PRO A 93 5.92 -11.65 -1.84
N GLU A 94 6.76 -12.61 -2.24
CA GLU A 94 6.53 -13.43 -3.44
C GLU A 94 5.21 -14.19 -3.39
N SER A 95 4.80 -14.67 -2.21
CA SER A 95 3.51 -15.34 -2.01
C SER A 95 2.34 -14.44 -2.41
N LEU A 96 2.44 -13.15 -2.08
CA LEU A 96 1.41 -12.17 -2.40
C LEU A 96 1.46 -11.80 -3.88
N ARG A 97 2.65 -11.70 -4.48
CA ARG A 97 2.83 -11.39 -5.92
C ARG A 97 2.21 -12.41 -6.87
N GLN A 98 1.97 -13.64 -6.40
CA GLN A 98 1.27 -14.66 -7.20
C GLN A 98 -0.20 -14.30 -7.46
N ARG A 99 -0.82 -13.54 -6.55
CA ARG A 99 -2.25 -13.21 -6.59
C ARG A 99 -2.50 -11.72 -6.71
N TRP A 100 -1.56 -10.89 -6.29
CA TRP A 100 -1.71 -9.44 -6.24
C TRP A 100 -0.66 -8.76 -7.09
N SER A 101 -1.06 -7.68 -7.74
CA SER A 101 -0.16 -6.75 -8.42
C SER A 101 -0.26 -5.38 -7.75
N PHE A 102 0.88 -4.81 -7.40
CA PHE A 102 0.96 -3.42 -6.96
C PHE A 102 1.21 -2.54 -8.18
N VAL A 103 0.28 -1.63 -8.45
CA VAL A 103 0.28 -0.75 -9.62
C VAL A 103 0.49 0.68 -9.13
N ILE A 104 1.58 1.29 -9.55
CA ILE A 104 1.92 2.67 -9.23
C ILE A 104 1.36 3.55 -10.35
N GLU A 105 0.34 4.33 -10.03
CA GLU A 105 -0.42 5.13 -11.00
C GLU A 105 -0.27 6.63 -10.72
N LYS A 106 -0.33 7.44 -11.78
CA LYS A 106 -0.10 8.88 -11.73
C LYS A 106 -1.32 9.66 -11.27
#